data_AF-A0A239AFD7-F1
#
_entry.id   AF-A0A239AFD7-F1
#
_cell.length_a   1.000
_cell.length_b   1.000
_cell.length_c   1.000
_cell.angle_alpha   90.00
_cell.angle_beta   90.00
_cell.angle_gamma   90.00
#
_symmetry.space_group_name_H-M   'P 1'
#
loop_
_entity.id
_entity.type
_entity.pdbx_description
1 polymer ?
#
loop_
_entity_poly.entity_id
_entity_poly.type
_entity_poly.pdbx_seq_one_letter_code
_entity_poly.pdbx_strand_id
1 'polypeptide(L)'
;MLLKTNKPTWREHLGPAAVIMVGVLAVVLVGIVARVSRSDRPAATGPVTGSVTDPTLDQVPIPLPSPSVSTSPAPINSITIEQGSVPDSVDLAHEGKIDWVHWGEGGTYSLERSAAGGFAILEGTPDAPRRRHTLSPERFRWSGGTPAAGNDGTTSGIRTCGADNGFTLSAPATPEPRKLRLYLGVTAGRGLLRIKLSTGDLVTGDKAITSELVEDGDALKTAKYTISYRATGPGRISIEWITDESFSSDCGGVALQAATLF
;
A
#
# COMPACT_ATOMS: atom_id res chain seq x y z
N MET A 1 -27.32 -46.25 -9.33
CA MET A 1 -26.87 -45.95 -7.95
C MET A 1 -26.70 -44.43 -7.86
N LEU A 2 -27.74 -43.73 -7.36
CA LEU A 2 -27.86 -42.27 -7.34
C LEU A 2 -27.32 -41.75 -6.00
N LEU A 3 -26.31 -40.87 -6.02
CA LEU A 3 -25.79 -40.20 -4.83
C LEU A 3 -26.52 -38.88 -4.60
N LYS A 4 -27.07 -38.76 -3.39
CA LYS A 4 -27.91 -37.70 -2.82
C LYS A 4 -27.16 -36.37 -2.77
N THR A 5 -27.77 -35.32 -3.32
CA THR A 5 -27.36 -33.92 -3.11
C THR A 5 -27.86 -33.43 -1.74
N ASN A 6 -26.93 -33.02 -0.87
CA ASN A 6 -27.25 -32.43 0.43
C ASN A 6 -27.56 -30.95 0.22
N LYS A 7 -28.80 -30.51 0.49
CA LYS A 7 -29.18 -29.09 0.46
C LYS A 7 -28.75 -28.41 1.77
N PRO A 8 -28.06 -27.25 1.74
CA PRO A 8 -27.69 -26.53 2.94
C PRO A 8 -28.94 -26.01 3.66
N THR A 9 -28.97 -26.21 4.97
CA THR A 9 -30.11 -25.88 5.85
C THR A 9 -30.15 -24.40 6.20
N TRP A 10 -31.33 -23.78 6.02
CA TRP A 10 -31.69 -22.36 6.28
C TRP A 10 -31.17 -21.73 7.59
N ARG A 11 -30.79 -22.55 8.58
CA ARG A 11 -30.28 -22.10 9.88
C ARG A 11 -28.87 -21.51 9.85
N GLU A 12 -28.08 -21.74 8.80
CA GLU A 12 -26.70 -21.22 8.67
C GLU A 12 -26.64 -19.74 8.27
N HIS A 13 -27.73 -19.17 7.71
CA HIS A 13 -27.78 -17.76 7.31
C HIS A 13 -28.30 -16.80 8.39
N LEU A 14 -28.87 -17.32 9.48
CA LEU A 14 -29.44 -16.48 10.55
C LEU A 14 -28.36 -15.89 11.47
N GLY A 15 -27.21 -16.57 11.63
CA GLY A 15 -26.08 -16.08 12.41
C GLY A 15 -25.42 -14.82 11.83
N PRO A 16 -24.97 -14.83 10.57
CA PRO A 16 -24.31 -13.67 9.95
C PRO A 16 -25.28 -12.48 9.76
N ALA A 17 -26.53 -12.74 9.37
CA ALA A 17 -27.51 -11.68 9.11
C ALA A 17 -27.89 -10.89 10.39
N ALA A 18 -27.96 -11.56 11.54
CA ALA A 18 -28.24 -10.90 12.82
C ALA A 18 -27.09 -9.97 13.26
N VAL A 19 -25.83 -10.38 13.04
CA VAL A 19 -24.65 -9.56 13.40
C VAL A 19 -24.54 -8.31 12.51
N ILE A 20 -24.84 -8.43 11.22
CA ILE A 20 -24.84 -7.30 10.29
C ILE A 20 -25.94 -6.29 10.66
N MET A 21 -27.14 -6.75 11.00
CA MET A 21 -28.25 -5.88 11.44
C MET A 21 -27.93 -5.09 12.71
N VAL A 22 -27.31 -5.73 13.71
CA VAL A 22 -26.90 -5.05 14.96
C VAL A 22 -25.80 -4.02 14.70
N GLY A 23 -24.84 -4.33 13.82
CA GLY A 23 -23.78 -3.39 13.43
C GLY A 23 -24.31 -2.15 12.70
N VAL A 24 -25.25 -2.31 11.77
CA VAL A 24 -25.86 -1.19 11.03
C VAL A 24 -26.69 -0.30 11.96
N LEU A 25 -27.44 -0.87 12.90
CA LEU A 25 -28.22 -0.11 13.89
C LEU A 25 -27.32 0.74 14.81
N ALA A 26 -26.15 0.22 15.21
CA ALA A 26 -25.20 0.96 16.02
C ALA A 26 -24.61 2.18 15.27
N VAL A 27 -24.30 2.02 13.99
CA VAL A 27 -23.77 3.13 13.15
C VAL A 27 -24.82 4.21 12.92
N VAL A 28 -26.09 3.84 12.71
CA VAL A 28 -27.19 4.81 12.54
C VAL A 28 -27.46 5.59 13.84
N LEU A 29 -27.41 4.92 15.01
CA LEU A 29 -27.57 5.59 16.30
C LEU A 29 -26.45 6.60 16.58
N VAL A 30 -25.19 6.26 16.30
CA VAL A 30 -24.05 7.18 16.45
C VAL A 30 -24.15 8.36 15.46
N GLY A 31 -24.60 8.12 14.23
CA GLY A 31 -24.82 9.17 13.23
C GLY A 31 -25.94 10.16 13.59
N ILE A 32 -26.98 9.70 14.30
CA ILE A 32 -28.08 10.56 14.78
C ILE A 32 -27.62 11.43 15.96
N VAL A 33 -26.84 10.87 16.91
CA VAL A 33 -26.29 11.64 18.04
C VAL A 33 -25.33 12.74 17.56
N ALA A 34 -24.52 12.49 16.52
CA ALA A 34 -23.63 13.49 15.94
C ALA A 34 -24.37 14.63 15.19
N ARG A 35 -25.60 14.38 14.70
CA ARG A 35 -26.43 15.42 14.07
C ARG A 35 -27.21 16.26 15.08
N VAL A 36 -27.62 15.69 16.22
CA VAL A 36 -28.40 16.40 17.26
C VAL A 36 -27.52 17.39 18.05
N SER A 37 -26.22 17.13 18.20
CA SER A 37 -25.31 18.03 18.93
C SER A 37 -24.80 19.25 18.15
N ARG A 38 -25.28 19.52 16.92
CA ARG A 38 -24.88 20.70 16.12
C ARG A 38 -25.84 21.89 16.23
N SER A 39 -26.82 21.82 17.12
CA SER A 39 -27.76 22.91 17.36
C SER A 39 -27.41 23.65 18.64
N ASP A 40 -26.46 24.59 18.57
CA ASP A 40 -26.49 25.83 19.36
C ASP A 40 -25.37 26.78 18.93
N ARG A 41 -25.67 27.61 17.93
CA ARG A 41 -24.95 28.86 17.68
C ARG A 41 -25.87 29.98 18.17
N PRO A 42 -25.48 30.80 19.16
CA PRO A 42 -26.30 31.94 19.55
C PRO A 42 -26.48 32.89 18.37
N ALA A 43 -27.70 33.38 18.21
CA ALA A 43 -28.08 34.34 17.19
C ALA A 43 -27.23 35.62 17.30
N ALA A 44 -26.72 36.10 16.15
CA ALA A 44 -26.09 37.40 16.06
C ALA A 44 -27.15 38.48 16.34
N THR A 45 -27.01 39.17 17.47
CA THR A 45 -27.74 40.41 17.76
C THR A 45 -27.31 41.47 16.74
N GLY A 46 -28.26 41.99 15.97
CA GLY A 46 -28.02 43.12 15.07
C GLY A 46 -27.54 44.36 15.83
N PRO A 47 -26.87 45.30 15.16
CA PRO A 47 -26.34 46.49 15.81
C PRO A 47 -27.49 47.40 16.27
N VAL A 48 -27.47 47.74 17.56
CA VAL A 48 -28.22 48.87 18.12
C VAL A 48 -27.53 50.14 17.63
N THR A 49 -28.25 50.96 16.84
CA THR A 49 -27.86 52.33 16.53
C THR A 49 -28.06 53.21 17.77
N GLY A 50 -27.12 53.11 18.70
CA GLY A 50 -26.93 54.12 19.75
C GLY A 50 -26.09 55.26 19.19
N SER A 51 -26.60 56.48 19.22
CA SER A 51 -25.84 57.69 18.91
C SER A 51 -24.76 57.87 19.98
N VAL A 52 -23.54 57.40 19.70
CA VAL A 52 -22.36 57.72 20.51
C VAL A 52 -21.76 58.99 19.91
N THR A 53 -21.91 60.11 20.63
CA THR A 53 -21.10 61.31 20.43
C THR A 53 -19.62 60.93 20.56
N ASP A 54 -18.88 61.17 19.49
CA ASP A 54 -17.46 60.86 19.34
C ASP A 54 -16.63 61.70 20.33
N PRO A 55 -15.95 61.11 21.33
CA PRO A 55 -14.87 61.82 22.00
C PRO A 55 -13.66 61.78 21.05
N THR A 56 -13.26 62.95 20.55
CA THR A 56 -12.02 63.11 19.78
C THR A 56 -10.83 62.78 20.68
N LEU A 57 -10.44 61.51 20.72
CA LEU A 57 -9.19 61.04 21.29
C LEU A 57 -8.27 60.72 20.12
N ASP A 58 -7.15 61.43 20.03
CA ASP A 58 -6.08 61.14 19.09
C ASP A 58 -5.64 59.67 19.23
N GLN A 59 -6.15 58.79 18.37
CA GLN A 59 -5.71 57.41 18.28
C GLN A 59 -4.32 57.39 17.64
N VAL A 60 -3.29 57.22 18.48
CA VAL A 60 -1.96 56.80 18.00
C VAL A 60 -2.11 55.37 17.47
N PRO A 61 -1.87 55.09 16.17
CA PRO A 61 -1.96 53.74 15.65
C PRO A 61 -0.89 52.88 16.33
N ILE A 62 -1.29 51.85 17.09
CA ILE A 62 -0.37 50.80 17.51
C ILE A 62 -0.12 49.94 16.25
N PRO A 63 1.09 49.87 15.69
CA PRO A 63 1.34 49.00 14.55
C PRO A 63 1.12 47.55 14.99
N LEU A 64 0.10 46.89 14.43
CA LEU A 64 0.00 45.43 14.49
C LEU A 64 1.22 44.87 13.75
N PRO A 65 2.01 43.96 14.34
CA PRO A 65 3.04 43.28 13.59
C PRO A 65 2.38 42.55 12.42
N SER A 66 2.85 42.84 11.21
CA SER A 66 2.41 42.16 9.99
C SER A 66 2.50 40.65 10.17
N PRO A 67 1.53 39.85 9.69
CA PRO A 67 1.64 38.40 9.72
C PRO A 67 2.91 38.00 8.98
N SER A 68 3.84 37.37 9.70
CA SER A 68 5.06 36.85 9.09
C SER A 68 4.66 35.82 8.03
N VAL A 69 5.11 36.01 6.80
CA VAL A 69 4.95 35.03 5.73
C VAL A 69 5.73 33.79 6.16
N SER A 70 5.03 32.76 6.64
CA SER A 70 5.63 31.47 6.92
C SER A 70 5.99 30.81 5.60
N THR A 71 7.23 30.94 5.16
CA THR A 71 7.73 30.21 3.99
C THR A 71 7.78 28.72 4.33
N SER A 72 6.88 27.94 3.73
CA SER A 72 6.94 26.48 3.81
C SER A 72 8.26 26.00 3.19
N PRO A 73 8.98 25.05 3.80
CA PRO A 73 10.18 24.48 3.20
C PRO A 73 9.87 23.87 1.83
N ALA A 74 10.85 23.91 0.93
CA ALA A 74 10.71 23.33 -0.41
C ALA A 74 10.41 21.83 -0.34
N PRO A 75 9.55 21.29 -1.23
CA PRO A 75 9.25 19.86 -1.25
C PRO A 75 10.52 19.02 -1.50
N ILE A 76 10.73 17.98 -0.69
CA ILE A 76 11.88 17.05 -0.77
C ILE A 76 11.50 15.72 -1.43
N ASN A 77 10.37 15.66 -2.13
CA ASN A 77 9.84 14.44 -2.72
C ASN A 77 10.81 13.90 -3.78
N SER A 78 11.33 12.70 -3.54
CA SER A 78 12.28 12.07 -4.45
C SER A 78 12.03 10.57 -4.50
N ILE A 79 12.12 10.02 -5.71
CA ILE A 79 12.09 8.59 -5.97
C ILE A 79 13.15 8.28 -7.03
N THR A 80 13.99 7.28 -6.76
CA THR A 80 14.97 6.75 -7.70
C THR A 80 14.85 5.23 -7.71
N ILE A 81 14.90 4.64 -8.91
CA ILE A 81 14.84 3.20 -9.11
C ILE A 81 16.14 2.70 -9.74
N GLU A 82 16.63 1.57 -9.24
CA GLU A 82 17.76 0.84 -9.80
C GLU A 82 17.37 -0.63 -9.96
N GLN A 83 17.52 -1.15 -11.18
CA GLN A 83 17.32 -2.57 -11.48
C GLN A 83 18.66 -3.30 -11.42
N GLY A 84 18.69 -4.49 -10.84
CA GLY A 84 19.86 -5.35 -10.81
C GLY A 84 19.51 -6.83 -10.70
N SER A 85 20.52 -7.68 -10.71
CA SER A 85 20.35 -9.11 -10.48
C SER A 85 19.96 -9.40 -9.02
N VAL A 86 19.22 -10.48 -8.85
CA VAL A 86 18.95 -11.07 -7.54
C VAL A 86 20.13 -11.99 -7.18
N PRO A 87 20.69 -11.89 -5.96
CA PRO A 87 21.70 -12.85 -5.48
C PRO A 87 21.12 -14.27 -5.32
N ASP A 88 21.95 -15.31 -5.48
CA ASP A 88 21.54 -16.72 -5.32
C ASP A 88 20.85 -17.02 -3.97
N SER A 89 21.22 -16.27 -2.93
CA SER A 89 20.58 -16.32 -1.62
C SER A 89 20.33 -14.91 -1.08
N VAL A 90 19.09 -14.66 -0.65
CA VAL A 90 18.65 -13.39 -0.09
C VAL A 90 18.18 -13.61 1.35
N ASP A 91 18.80 -12.91 2.29
CA ASP A 91 18.43 -12.91 3.70
C ASP A 91 17.50 -11.72 4.00
N LEU A 92 16.20 -11.99 4.03
CA LEU A 92 15.17 -10.95 4.16
C LEU A 92 15.23 -10.25 5.52
N ALA A 93 15.58 -10.98 6.58
CA ALA A 93 15.70 -10.42 7.93
C ALA A 93 16.95 -9.54 8.07
N HIS A 94 18.03 -9.88 7.36
CA HIS A 94 19.22 -9.04 7.32
C HIS A 94 19.01 -7.75 6.50
N GLU A 95 18.34 -7.86 5.36
CA GLU A 95 18.11 -6.72 4.46
C GLU A 95 17.00 -5.78 4.95
N GLY A 96 15.86 -6.34 5.36
CA GLY A 96 14.64 -5.60 5.73
C GLY A 96 14.57 -5.23 7.21
N LYS A 97 15.43 -4.30 7.62
CA LYS A 97 15.52 -3.86 9.03
C LYS A 97 14.24 -3.21 9.56
N ILE A 98 13.44 -2.59 8.69
CA ILE A 98 12.15 -1.99 9.07
C ILE A 98 11.05 -3.03 8.90
N ASP A 99 10.96 -3.67 7.74
CA ASP A 99 10.00 -4.71 7.44
C ASP A 99 10.50 -5.58 6.29
N TRP A 100 9.98 -6.79 6.20
CA TRP A 100 10.18 -7.67 5.05
C TRP A 100 8.96 -8.57 4.89
N VAL A 101 8.70 -8.96 3.65
CA VAL A 101 7.61 -9.85 3.28
C VAL A 101 8.11 -10.85 2.25
N HIS A 102 7.74 -12.10 2.42
CA HIS A 102 7.85 -13.18 1.46
C HIS A 102 6.45 -13.68 1.14
N TRP A 103 6.21 -14.01 -0.13
CA TRP A 103 4.93 -14.52 -0.59
C TRP A 103 5.04 -15.98 -0.97
N GLY A 104 4.04 -16.78 -0.58
CA GLY A 104 3.85 -18.08 -1.17
C GLY A 104 4.61 -19.24 -0.54
N GLU A 105 5.21 -19.12 0.66
CA GLU A 105 5.86 -20.25 1.32
C GLU A 105 4.86 -21.38 1.63
N GLY A 106 3.85 -21.08 2.46
CA GLY A 106 2.82 -22.01 2.91
C GLY A 106 1.65 -22.23 1.94
N GLY A 107 1.53 -21.47 0.84
CA GLY A 107 0.43 -21.61 -0.11
C GLY A 107 0.19 -20.38 -0.98
N THR A 108 -0.76 -20.46 -1.93
CA THR A 108 -1.06 -19.36 -2.88
C THR A 108 -1.36 -18.01 -2.22
N TYR A 109 -1.92 -18.02 -1.00
CA TYR A 109 -2.26 -16.82 -0.25
C TYR A 109 -1.46 -16.69 1.05
N SER A 110 -0.39 -17.48 1.22
CA SER A 110 0.47 -17.35 2.38
C SER A 110 1.35 -16.12 2.24
N LEU A 111 1.59 -15.49 3.38
CA LEU A 111 2.35 -14.27 3.49
C LEU A 111 3.19 -14.37 4.76
N GLU A 112 4.50 -14.52 4.58
CA GLU A 112 5.45 -14.57 5.67
C GLU A 112 6.08 -13.19 5.81
N ARG A 113 6.07 -12.65 7.02
CA ARG A 113 6.54 -11.27 7.26
C ARG A 113 7.31 -11.15 8.55
N SER A 114 8.08 -10.08 8.65
CA SER A 114 8.75 -9.68 9.88
C SER A 114 7.75 -9.57 11.03
N ALA A 115 7.98 -10.31 12.12
CA ALA A 115 7.16 -10.22 13.33
C ALA A 115 7.23 -8.82 13.97
N ALA A 116 8.34 -8.10 13.74
CA ALA A 116 8.58 -6.74 14.22
C ALA A 116 8.28 -5.66 13.17
N GLY A 117 7.82 -6.06 11.97
CA GLY A 117 7.75 -5.19 10.80
C GLY A 117 6.67 -4.11 10.80
N GLY A 118 5.71 -4.19 11.74
CA GLY A 118 4.65 -3.19 11.87
C GLY A 118 3.72 -3.07 10.66
N PHE A 119 3.73 -4.07 9.75
CA PHE A 119 2.94 -4.06 8.51
C PHE A 119 3.26 -2.85 7.62
N ALA A 120 4.53 -2.46 7.52
CA ALA A 120 4.94 -1.34 6.69
C ALA A 120 4.81 -1.66 5.20
N ILE A 121 5.06 -2.91 4.78
CA ILE A 121 4.83 -3.36 3.40
C ILE A 121 3.46 -4.03 3.30
N LEU A 122 2.60 -3.49 2.46
CA LEU A 122 1.23 -3.97 2.25
C LEU A 122 1.04 -4.41 0.80
N GLU A 123 0.40 -5.57 0.62
CA GLU A 123 -0.14 -6.03 -0.66
C GLU A 123 -1.60 -5.57 -0.78
N GLY A 124 -1.99 -5.07 -1.95
CA GLY A 124 -3.39 -4.84 -2.29
C GLY A 124 -4.10 -6.14 -2.65
N THR A 125 -5.34 -6.05 -3.12
CA THR A 125 -6.07 -7.23 -3.62
C THR A 125 -5.38 -7.72 -4.89
N PRO A 126 -4.87 -8.96 -4.93
CA PRO A 126 -4.21 -9.48 -6.12
C PRO A 126 -5.24 -9.89 -7.18
N ASP A 127 -4.85 -9.78 -8.46
CA ASP A 127 -5.69 -10.21 -9.58
C ASP A 127 -5.77 -11.74 -9.68
N ALA A 128 -6.81 -12.22 -10.35
CA ALA A 128 -6.96 -13.62 -10.71
C ALA A 128 -6.54 -13.85 -12.17
N PRO A 129 -5.90 -15.00 -12.50
CA PRO A 129 -5.60 -16.13 -11.63
C PRO A 129 -4.32 -15.89 -10.80
N ARG A 130 -4.37 -16.12 -9.49
CA ARG A 130 -3.19 -16.14 -8.61
C ARG A 130 -2.77 -17.58 -8.32
N ARG A 131 -1.48 -17.88 -8.43
CA ARG A 131 -0.94 -19.23 -8.18
C ARG A 131 0.38 -19.16 -7.44
N ARG A 132 0.57 -20.05 -6.45
CA ARG A 132 1.90 -20.35 -5.91
C ARG A 132 2.78 -20.96 -7.01
N HIS A 133 4.08 -20.65 -6.98
CA HIS A 133 5.11 -21.37 -7.73
C HIS A 133 6.31 -21.71 -6.84
N THR A 134 7.22 -22.53 -7.36
CA THR A 134 8.55 -22.82 -6.78
C THR A 134 9.67 -22.68 -7.82
N LEU A 135 9.42 -21.85 -8.83
CA LEU A 135 10.26 -21.68 -10.03
C LEU A 135 11.41 -20.68 -9.84
N SER A 136 11.53 -20.02 -8.68
CA SER A 136 12.58 -19.02 -8.48
C SER A 136 13.97 -19.65 -8.54
N PRO A 137 14.90 -19.09 -9.34
CA PRO A 137 16.27 -19.55 -9.35
C PRO A 137 17.00 -19.23 -8.03
N GLU A 138 16.58 -18.17 -7.32
CA GLU A 138 17.16 -17.76 -6.05
C GLU A 138 16.44 -18.33 -4.83
N ARG A 139 17.15 -18.34 -3.70
CA ARG A 139 16.64 -18.77 -2.40
C ARG A 139 16.41 -17.61 -1.45
N PHE A 140 15.20 -17.48 -0.94
CA PHE A 140 14.85 -16.52 0.10
C PHE A 140 14.87 -17.18 1.46
N ARG A 141 15.59 -16.58 2.40
CA ARG A 141 15.71 -17.06 3.78
C ARG A 141 15.39 -15.95 4.76
N TRP A 142 14.91 -16.32 5.94
CA TRP A 142 14.59 -15.37 6.99
C TRP A 142 14.60 -16.02 8.37
N SER A 143 14.61 -15.15 9.38
CA SER A 143 14.35 -15.49 10.78
C SER A 143 13.45 -14.42 11.39
N GLY A 144 12.83 -14.70 12.54
CA GLY A 144 11.92 -13.76 13.21
C GLY A 144 10.64 -13.48 12.43
N GLY A 145 10.18 -14.43 11.61
CA GLY A 145 8.99 -14.30 10.79
C GLY A 145 7.69 -14.72 11.47
N THR A 146 6.58 -14.37 10.83
CA THR A 146 5.23 -14.92 11.10
C THR A 146 4.49 -15.12 9.77
N PRO A 147 3.68 -16.19 9.61
CA PRO A 147 3.44 -17.28 10.55
C PRO A 147 4.60 -18.28 10.66
N ALA A 148 5.54 -18.29 9.71
CA ALA A 148 6.74 -19.11 9.77
C ALA A 148 7.89 -18.35 10.43
N ALA A 149 8.36 -18.83 11.59
CA ALA A 149 9.43 -18.19 12.38
C ALA A 149 10.75 -18.05 11.62
N GLY A 150 11.02 -18.96 10.68
CA GLY A 150 12.19 -18.91 9.82
C GLY A 150 12.06 -19.84 8.62
N ASN A 151 12.94 -19.65 7.66
CA ASN A 151 13.15 -20.52 6.51
C ASN A 151 14.60 -20.37 6.05
N ASP A 152 15.28 -21.48 5.75
CA ASP A 152 16.70 -21.47 5.39
C ASP A 152 16.97 -21.25 3.89
N GLY A 153 15.92 -21.18 3.06
CA GLY A 153 16.06 -20.92 1.63
C GLY A 153 14.96 -21.53 0.78
N THR A 154 13.82 -20.85 0.65
CA THR A 154 12.72 -21.23 -0.24
C THR A 154 12.87 -20.61 -1.64
N THR A 155 12.43 -21.33 -2.66
CA THR A 155 12.34 -20.85 -4.05
C THR A 155 10.90 -20.50 -4.45
N SER A 156 10.02 -20.39 -3.45
CA SER A 156 8.61 -20.15 -3.67
C SER A 156 8.30 -18.68 -3.94
N GLY A 157 7.11 -18.46 -4.45
CA GLY A 157 6.58 -17.16 -4.82
C GLY A 157 5.15 -17.30 -5.31
N ILE A 158 4.60 -16.20 -5.79
CA ILE A 158 3.26 -16.11 -6.37
C ILE A 158 3.38 -15.53 -7.77
N ARG A 159 2.51 -15.99 -8.67
CA ARG A 159 2.38 -15.44 -10.03
C ARG A 159 0.93 -15.21 -10.40
N THR A 160 0.73 -14.24 -11.27
CA THR A 160 -0.51 -14.06 -12.04
C THR A 160 -0.23 -14.33 -13.51
N CYS A 161 -1.26 -14.70 -14.26
CA CYS A 161 -1.15 -14.99 -15.69
C CYS A 161 -2.04 -14.04 -16.50
N GLY A 162 -1.66 -13.73 -17.73
CA GLY A 162 -2.45 -12.93 -18.66
C GLY A 162 -2.22 -11.43 -18.51
N ALA A 163 -2.45 -10.71 -19.61
CA ALA A 163 -2.35 -9.26 -19.66
C ALA A 163 -3.30 -8.58 -18.65
N ASP A 164 -2.90 -7.39 -18.19
CA ASP A 164 -3.58 -6.56 -17.19
C ASP A 164 -3.69 -7.15 -15.77
N ASN A 165 -3.22 -8.37 -15.54
CA ASN A 165 -3.16 -8.97 -14.21
C ASN A 165 -1.81 -8.72 -13.53
N GLY A 166 -1.82 -8.54 -12.21
CA GLY A 166 -0.59 -8.40 -11.45
C GLY A 166 -0.78 -8.19 -9.95
N PHE A 167 0.12 -7.37 -9.40
CA PHE A 167 0.23 -7.10 -7.99
C PHE A 167 0.29 -5.61 -7.72
N THR A 168 -0.31 -5.20 -6.62
CA THR A 168 -0.17 -3.84 -6.10
C THR A 168 0.44 -3.90 -4.71
N LEU A 169 1.42 -3.04 -4.45
CA LEU A 169 2.09 -2.93 -3.16
C LEU A 169 2.10 -1.48 -2.69
N SER A 170 2.30 -1.28 -1.39
CA SER A 170 2.59 0.04 -0.85
C SER A 170 3.45 -0.02 0.41
N ALA A 171 4.13 1.09 0.67
CA ALA A 171 4.91 1.31 1.88
C ALA A 171 4.80 2.76 2.36
N PRO A 172 5.00 3.04 3.65
CA PRO A 172 4.98 4.40 4.18
C PRO A 172 6.13 5.22 3.59
N ALA A 173 5.86 6.50 3.38
CA ALA A 173 6.85 7.49 2.99
C ALA A 173 6.88 8.63 4.02
N THR A 174 8.08 9.01 4.43
CA THR A 174 8.33 10.08 5.42
C THR A 174 9.53 10.93 4.96
N PRO A 175 9.86 12.02 5.67
CA PRO A 175 11.08 12.79 5.41
C PRO A 175 12.37 11.99 5.56
N GLU A 176 12.36 10.94 6.40
CA GLU A 176 13.48 10.00 6.49
C GLU A 176 13.65 9.23 5.17
N PRO A 177 14.88 9.16 4.63
CA PRO A 177 15.17 8.31 3.49
C PRO A 177 14.82 6.85 3.77
N ARG A 178 14.08 6.24 2.85
CA ARG A 178 13.74 4.81 2.85
C ARG A 178 14.26 4.15 1.60
N LYS A 179 14.55 2.86 1.71
CA LYS A 179 14.88 2.00 0.59
C LYS A 179 14.00 0.75 0.61
N LEU A 180 13.21 0.58 -0.45
CA LEU A 180 12.40 -0.61 -0.68
C LEU A 180 13.08 -1.45 -1.76
N ARG A 181 13.35 -2.72 -1.47
CA ARG A 181 13.75 -3.69 -2.49
C ARG A 181 12.56 -4.57 -2.83
N LEU A 182 12.36 -4.80 -4.12
CA LEU A 182 11.36 -5.72 -4.65
C LEU A 182 12.06 -6.82 -5.45
N TYR A 183 11.64 -8.06 -5.21
CA TYR A 183 12.10 -9.25 -5.92
C TYR A 183 10.96 -9.74 -6.81
N LEU A 184 11.06 -9.35 -8.08
CA LEU A 184 10.01 -9.51 -9.08
C LEU A 184 10.45 -10.50 -10.15
N GLY A 185 9.50 -11.17 -10.79
CA GLY A 185 9.77 -12.03 -11.92
C GLY A 185 8.78 -11.90 -13.06
N VAL A 186 9.16 -12.44 -14.22
CA VAL A 186 8.35 -12.56 -15.44
C VAL A 186 8.64 -13.91 -16.08
N THR A 187 7.61 -14.51 -16.66
CA THR A 187 7.72 -15.70 -17.51
C THR A 187 6.84 -15.50 -18.72
N ALA A 188 7.34 -15.82 -19.91
CA ALA A 188 6.65 -15.69 -21.21
C ALA A 188 5.79 -14.42 -21.30
N GLY A 189 6.38 -13.25 -21.05
CA GLY A 189 5.66 -11.98 -21.04
C GLY A 189 6.54 -10.75 -20.83
N ARG A 190 5.86 -9.60 -20.71
CA ARG A 190 6.42 -8.29 -20.35
C ARG A 190 5.72 -7.79 -19.10
N GLY A 191 6.47 -7.67 -18.01
CA GLY A 191 6.00 -7.02 -16.79
C GLY A 191 6.35 -5.53 -16.79
N LEU A 192 5.40 -4.70 -16.36
CA LEU A 192 5.54 -3.26 -16.25
C LEU A 192 5.38 -2.82 -14.79
N LEU A 193 6.48 -2.29 -14.25
CA LEU A 193 6.58 -1.74 -12.91
C LEU A 193 6.24 -0.26 -12.97
N ARG A 194 5.23 0.18 -12.22
CA ARG A 194 4.86 1.60 -12.07
C ARG A 194 4.93 1.99 -10.61
N ILE A 195 5.56 3.12 -10.31
CA ILE A 195 5.73 3.60 -8.95
C ILE A 195 5.30 5.05 -8.83
N LYS A 196 4.50 5.35 -7.80
CA LYS A 196 4.00 6.69 -7.48
C LYS A 196 4.27 7.03 -6.02
N LEU A 197 4.56 8.29 -5.74
CA LEU A 197 4.72 8.83 -4.39
C LEU A 197 3.57 9.82 -4.11
N SER A 198 2.91 9.67 -2.96
CA SER A 198 1.82 10.56 -2.53
C SER A 198 2.10 11.10 -1.13
N THR A 199 1.87 12.40 -0.89
CA THR A 199 2.21 13.10 0.37
C THR A 199 1.10 14.08 0.78
N GLY A 200 0.35 13.81 1.85
CA GLY A 200 -0.86 14.59 2.19
C GLY A 200 -1.88 14.64 1.04
N ASP A 201 -2.59 15.76 0.87
CA ASP A 201 -3.49 16.02 -0.28
C ASP A 201 -2.72 16.38 -1.57
N LEU A 202 -1.41 16.56 -1.47
CA LEU A 202 -0.54 16.81 -2.61
C LEU A 202 -0.03 15.45 -3.12
N VAL A 203 -0.69 14.93 -4.16
CA VAL A 203 -0.04 13.99 -5.07
C VAL A 203 1.02 14.79 -5.80
N THR A 204 2.19 14.97 -5.21
CA THR A 204 3.33 15.47 -5.96
C THR A 204 3.69 14.43 -7.00
N GLY A 205 3.40 14.74 -8.25
CA GLY A 205 3.89 13.99 -9.40
C GLY A 205 2.84 13.08 -10.01
N ASP A 206 2.08 13.63 -10.94
CA ASP A 206 1.36 12.86 -11.97
C ASP A 206 2.28 11.95 -12.81
N LYS A 207 3.60 12.05 -12.62
CA LYS A 207 4.59 11.23 -13.32
C LYS A 207 4.97 10.02 -12.49
N ALA A 208 4.31 8.90 -12.76
CA ALA A 208 4.78 7.60 -12.33
C ALA A 208 6.18 7.33 -12.90
N ILE A 209 7.07 6.75 -12.09
CA ILE A 209 8.29 6.14 -12.61
C ILE A 209 7.95 4.75 -13.11
N THR A 210 8.41 4.41 -14.31
CA THR A 210 8.15 3.11 -14.94
C THR A 210 9.43 2.37 -15.28
N SER A 211 9.38 1.04 -15.23
CA SER A 211 10.44 0.14 -15.69
C SER A 211 9.81 -1.17 -16.18
N GLU A 212 10.45 -1.86 -17.11
CA GLU A 212 9.96 -3.12 -17.66
C GLU A 212 10.94 -4.28 -17.43
N LEU A 213 10.41 -5.50 -17.37
CA LEU A 213 11.17 -6.74 -17.46
C LEU A 213 10.50 -7.63 -18.51
N VAL A 214 11.28 -8.14 -19.44
CA VAL A 214 10.80 -9.00 -20.54
C VAL A 214 11.47 -10.36 -20.45
N GLU A 215 10.69 -11.42 -20.62
CA GLU A 215 11.15 -12.80 -20.77
C GLU A 215 10.30 -13.52 -21.83
N ASP A 216 10.92 -13.97 -22.90
CA ASP A 216 10.22 -14.62 -24.02
C ASP A 216 9.90 -16.09 -23.73
N GLY A 217 10.71 -16.77 -22.89
CA GLY A 217 10.58 -18.20 -22.61
C GLY A 217 9.77 -18.54 -21.35
N ASP A 218 9.58 -19.83 -21.12
CA ASP A 218 8.83 -20.36 -19.96
C ASP A 218 9.64 -20.36 -18.65
N ALA A 219 10.92 -19.97 -18.69
CA ALA A 219 11.71 -19.80 -17.48
C ALA A 219 11.21 -18.59 -16.68
N LEU A 220 11.40 -18.62 -15.36
CA LEU A 220 11.14 -17.46 -14.53
C LEU A 220 12.38 -16.57 -14.52
N LYS A 221 12.34 -15.46 -15.27
CA LYS A 221 13.33 -14.40 -15.18
C LYS A 221 13.02 -13.52 -13.98
N THR A 222 14.03 -13.20 -13.19
CA THR A 222 13.91 -12.43 -11.95
C THR A 222 14.75 -11.16 -12.02
N ALA A 223 14.31 -10.13 -11.29
CA ALA A 223 15.07 -8.90 -11.11
C ALA A 223 14.83 -8.32 -9.71
N LYS A 224 15.88 -7.71 -9.18
CA LYS A 224 15.81 -6.91 -7.96
C LYS A 224 15.65 -5.45 -8.35
N TYR A 225 14.59 -4.81 -7.88
CA TYR A 225 14.39 -3.37 -7.99
C TYR A 225 14.65 -2.70 -6.66
N THR A 226 15.63 -1.81 -6.61
CA THR A 226 15.99 -1.01 -5.44
C THR A 226 15.42 0.39 -5.61
N ILE A 227 14.46 0.74 -4.77
CA ILE A 227 13.70 1.99 -4.82
C ILE A 227 14.11 2.83 -3.63
N SER A 228 14.84 3.92 -3.87
CA SER A 228 15.20 4.90 -2.83
C SER A 228 14.20 6.05 -2.88
N TYR A 229 13.55 6.35 -1.76
CA TYR A 229 12.48 7.34 -1.73
C TYR A 229 12.41 8.10 -0.40
N ARG A 230 11.82 9.29 -0.45
CA ARG A 230 11.45 10.13 0.71
C ARG A 230 10.38 11.12 0.31
N ALA A 231 9.63 11.56 1.30
CA ALA A 231 8.47 12.43 1.18
C ALA A 231 8.62 13.67 2.07
N THR A 232 8.00 14.78 1.69
CA THR A 232 8.03 16.06 2.41
C THR A 232 7.27 15.98 3.74
N GLY A 233 6.29 15.09 3.82
CA GLY A 233 5.55 14.78 5.02
C GLY A 233 5.07 13.32 5.00
N PRO A 234 4.17 12.94 5.90
CA PRO A 234 3.57 11.61 5.89
C PRO A 234 2.89 11.31 4.55
N GLY A 235 3.17 10.14 4.03
CA GLY A 235 2.71 9.73 2.71
C GLY A 235 2.87 8.24 2.48
N ARG A 236 2.73 7.83 1.22
CA ARG A 236 2.94 6.44 0.80
C ARG A 236 3.54 6.38 -0.60
N ILE A 237 4.37 5.37 -0.81
CA ILE A 237 4.73 4.89 -2.13
C ILE A 237 3.73 3.81 -2.55
N SER A 238 3.23 3.89 -3.78
CA SER A 238 2.36 2.91 -4.41
C SER A 238 3.08 2.27 -5.58
N ILE A 239 3.04 0.95 -5.65
CA ILE A 239 3.73 0.14 -6.66
C ILE A 239 2.69 -0.72 -7.37
N GLU A 240 2.77 -0.77 -8.69
CA GLU A 240 2.02 -1.69 -9.54
C GLU A 240 3.03 -2.54 -10.31
N TRP A 241 2.88 -3.85 -10.27
CA TRP A 241 3.66 -4.80 -11.07
C TRP A 241 2.69 -5.64 -11.89
N ILE A 242 2.48 -5.23 -13.14
CA ILE A 242 1.38 -5.71 -13.98
C ILE A 242 1.93 -6.33 -15.25
N THR A 243 1.30 -7.40 -15.73
CA THR A 243 1.59 -7.97 -17.05
C THR A 243 1.07 -7.02 -18.13
N ASP A 244 1.98 -6.34 -18.83
CA ASP A 244 1.61 -5.48 -19.97
C ASP A 244 1.27 -6.35 -21.20
N GLU A 245 2.04 -7.41 -21.41
CA GLU A 245 1.83 -8.36 -22.51
C GLU A 245 2.14 -9.79 -22.05
N SER A 246 1.31 -10.75 -22.47
CA SER A 246 1.53 -12.18 -22.24
C SER A 246 1.88 -12.85 -23.57
N PHE A 247 3.01 -13.52 -23.63
CA PHE A 247 3.50 -14.21 -24.83
C PHE A 247 3.11 -15.69 -24.90
N SER A 248 2.51 -16.23 -23.83
CA SER A 248 2.04 -17.62 -23.74
C SER A 248 0.52 -17.69 -23.59
N SER A 249 -0.08 -18.72 -24.20
CA SER A 249 -1.50 -19.08 -24.02
C SER A 249 -1.76 -19.86 -22.72
N ASP A 250 -0.71 -20.35 -22.05
CA ASP A 250 -0.83 -21.16 -20.83
C ASP A 250 -0.81 -20.27 -19.59
N CYS A 251 0.38 -19.79 -19.21
CA CYS A 251 0.54 -18.84 -18.11
C CYS A 251 1.80 -17.99 -18.31
N GLY A 252 1.71 -17.05 -19.25
CA GLY A 252 2.63 -15.92 -19.34
C GLY A 252 2.18 -14.80 -18.41
N GLY A 253 3.13 -14.13 -17.75
CA GLY A 253 2.82 -13.04 -16.83
C GLY A 253 3.88 -12.77 -15.79
N VAL A 254 3.47 -12.09 -14.73
CA VAL A 254 4.33 -11.57 -13.67
C VAL A 254 4.33 -12.44 -12.42
N ALA A 255 5.45 -12.43 -11.70
CA ALA A 255 5.63 -13.05 -10.40
C ALA A 255 6.13 -12.06 -9.35
N LEU A 256 5.80 -12.33 -8.09
CA LEU A 256 6.23 -11.61 -6.90
C LEU A 256 6.79 -12.62 -5.89
N GLN A 257 8.01 -12.39 -5.42
CA GLN A 257 8.74 -13.33 -4.54
C GLN A 257 8.84 -12.76 -3.12
N ALA A 258 9.47 -11.60 -2.99
CA ALA A 258 9.75 -10.97 -1.71
C ALA A 258 9.94 -9.46 -1.82
N ALA A 259 9.92 -8.78 -0.67
CA ALA A 259 10.16 -7.35 -0.54
C ALA A 259 10.80 -7.05 0.82
N THR A 260 11.68 -6.05 0.86
CA THR A 260 12.35 -5.61 2.10
C THR A 260 12.38 -4.10 2.19
N LEU A 261 12.14 -3.55 3.38
CA LEU A 261 12.15 -2.12 3.68
C LEU A 261 13.21 -1.80 4.73
N PHE A 262 13.98 -0.74 4.51
CA PHE A 262 15.03 -0.26 5.41
C PHE A 262 15.27 1.25 5.29
#